data_AF-A0A7C3XR33-F1
#
_entry.id   AF-A0A7C3XR33-F1
#
_cell.length_a   1.000
_cell.length_b   1.000
_cell.length_c   1.000
_cell.angle_alpha   90.00
_cell.angle_beta   90.00
_cell.angle_gamma   90.00
#
_symmetry.space_group_name_H-M   'P 1'
#
loop_
_entity.id
_entity.type
_entity.pdbx_description
1 polymer ?
#
loop_
_entity_poly.entity_id
_entity_poly.type
_entity_poly.pdbx_seq_one_letter_code
_entity_poly.pdbx_strand_id
1 'polypeptide(L)' 'MKIFEKIMTNIDRDLLFLYSENAREKLKDIAKKLKKSPQRLKYNIKMLKNEGIIQNPHCIFDYS' A
#
# COMPACT_ATOMS: atom_id res chain seq x y z
N MET A 1 18.03 -15.47 -6.01
CA MET A 1 17.25 -15.74 -7.23
C MET A 1 15.94 -14.94 -7.14
N LYS A 2 15.88 -13.73 -7.72
CA LYS A 2 14.63 -12.95 -7.84
C LYS A 2 13.92 -13.46 -9.10
N ILE A 3 13.00 -14.41 -8.96
CA ILE A 3 12.47 -15.16 -10.11
C ILE A 3 11.36 -14.39 -10.84
N PHE A 4 10.72 -13.40 -10.23
CA PHE A 4 9.76 -12.52 -10.90
C PHE A 4 9.83 -11.11 -10.30
N GLU A 5 10.10 -10.12 -11.14
CA GLU A 5 9.91 -8.71 -10.81
C GLU A 5 8.42 -8.38 -10.97
N LYS A 6 7.74 -7.96 -9.90
CA LYS A 6 6.31 -7.65 -9.97
C LYS A 6 6.14 -6.36 -10.76
N ILE A 7 5.36 -6.41 -11.83
CA ILE A 7 4.93 -5.19 -12.54
C ILE A 7 3.89 -4.48 -11.69
N MET A 8 4.11 -3.19 -11.40
CA MET A 8 3.17 -2.36 -10.64
C MET A 8 1.85 -2.21 -11.39
N THR A 9 0.77 -2.65 -10.74
CA THR A 9 -0.60 -2.59 -11.29
C THR A 9 -1.30 -1.28 -10.92
N ASN A 10 -2.39 -0.93 -11.60
CA ASN A 10 -3.22 0.23 -11.22
C ASN A 10 -3.76 0.11 -9.79
N ILE A 11 -4.11 -1.11 -9.36
CA ILE A 11 -4.55 -1.37 -7.99
C ILE A 11 -3.45 -1.06 -6.98
N ASP A 12 -2.18 -1.35 -7.31
CA ASP A 12 -1.05 -0.98 -6.44
C ASP A 12 -0.91 0.54 -6.35
N ARG A 13 -1.08 1.27 -7.46
CA ARG A 13 -1.04 2.75 -7.47
C ARG A 13 -2.16 3.35 -6.63
N ASP A 14 -3.39 2.89 -6.80
CA ASP A 14 -4.55 3.37 -6.04
C ASP A 14 -4.39 3.06 -4.54
N LEU A 15 -3.83 1.90 -4.21
CA LEU A 15 -3.52 1.52 -2.83
C LEU A 15 -2.45 2.42 -2.21
N LEU A 16 -1.37 2.71 -2.95
CA LEU A 16 -0.31 3.60 -2.52
C LEU A 16 -0.83 5.01 -2.28
N PHE A 17 -1.67 5.53 -3.18
CA PHE A 17 -2.32 6.82 -3.01
C PHE A 17 -3.14 6.90 -1.72
N LEU A 18 -4.00 5.92 -1.44
CA LEU A 18 -4.77 5.91 -0.19
C LEU A 18 -3.87 5.79 1.06
N TYR A 19 -2.76 5.05 0.97
CA TYR A 19 -1.80 4.94 2.06
C TYR A 19 -0.98 6.22 2.28
N SER A 20 -0.65 6.97 1.23
CA SER A 20 0.07 8.25 1.38
C SER A 20 -0.82 9.31 2.03
N GLU A 21 -2.11 9.31 1.72
CA GLU A 21 -3.08 10.20 2.34
C GLU A 21 -3.34 9.86 3.82
N ASN A 22 -3.49 8.55 4.13
CA ASN A 22 -3.71 8.11 5.50
C ASN A 22 -3.20 6.67 5.73
N ALA A 23 -1.93 6.55 6.09
CA ALA A 23 -1.32 5.25 6.38
C ALA A 23 -1.94 4.50 7.58
N ARG A 24 -2.74 5.18 8.42
CA ARG A 24 -3.46 4.58 9.57
C ARG A 24 -4.83 4.03 9.18
N GLU A 25 -5.30 4.25 7.97
CA GLU A 25 -6.59 3.74 7.52
C GLU A 25 -6.62 2.21 7.58
N LYS A 26 -7.74 1.65 8.10
CA LYS A 26 -7.88 0.19 8.21
C LYS A 26 -7.93 -0.43 6.82
N LEU A 27 -7.15 -1.49 6.61
CA LEU A 27 -7.09 -2.20 5.33
C LEU A 27 -8.46 -2.68 4.81
N LYS A 28 -9.39 -3.02 5.71
CA LYS A 28 -10.76 -3.40 5.34
C LYS A 28 -11.54 -2.26 4.69
N ASP A 29 -11.30 -1.02 5.09
CA ASP A 29 -12.02 0.13 4.56
C ASP A 29 -11.42 0.56 3.21
N ILE A 30 -10.10 0.52 3.08
CA ILE A 30 -9.40 0.64 1.79
C ILE A 30 -9.89 -0.43 0.80
N ALA A 31 -10.04 -1.68 1.25
CA ALA A 31 -10.55 -2.78 0.42
C ALA A 31 -11.94 -2.50 -0.15
N LYS A 32 -12.84 -1.89 0.65
CA LYS A 32 -14.17 -1.46 0.19
C LYS A 32 -14.04 -0.35 -0.86
N LYS A 33 -13.22 0.68 -0.61
CA LYS A 33 -12.99 1.80 -1.55
C LYS A 33 -12.50 1.30 -2.91
N LEU A 34 -11.55 0.36 -2.91
CA LEU A 34 -10.96 -0.20 -4.14
C LEU A 34 -11.76 -1.35 -4.75
N LYS A 35 -12.88 -1.77 -4.13
CA LYS A 35 -13.69 -2.93 -4.53
C LYS A 35 -12.83 -4.19 -4.70
N LYS A 36 -11.94 -4.46 -3.74
CA LYS A 36 -11.06 -5.64 -3.70
C LYS A 36 -11.22 -6.39 -2.37
N SER A 37 -10.75 -7.64 -2.34
CA SER A 37 -10.70 -8.39 -1.08
C SER A 37 -9.58 -7.85 -0.18
N PRO A 38 -9.78 -7.80 1.15
CA PRO A 38 -8.71 -7.43 2.08
C PRO A 38 -7.48 -8.33 1.95
N GLN A 39 -7.68 -9.61 1.64
CA GLN A 39 -6.59 -10.57 1.46
C GLN A 39 -5.71 -10.23 0.26
N ARG A 40 -6.32 -9.80 -0.86
CA ARG A 40 -5.57 -9.34 -2.03
C ARG A 40 -4.74 -8.10 -1.70
N LEU A 41 -5.34 -7.10 -1.04
CA LEU A 41 -4.58 -5.90 -0.66
C LEU A 41 -3.48 -6.21 0.36
N LYS A 42 -3.70 -7.15 1.29
CA LYS A 42 -2.67 -7.62 2.22
C LYS A 42 -1.47 -8.23 1.49
N TYR A 43 -1.72 -9.04 0.47
CA TYR A 43 -0.67 -9.59 -0.39
C TYR A 43 0.07 -8.48 -1.14
N ASN A 44 -0.66 -7.53 -1.74
CA ASN A 44 -0.06 -6.40 -2.45
C ASN A 44 0.86 -5.58 -1.55
N ILE A 45 0.41 -5.21 -0.34
CA ILE A 45 1.23 -4.48 0.63
C ILE A 45 2.47 -5.27 1.01
N LYS A 46 2.35 -6.59 1.23
CA LYS A 46 3.50 -7.44 1.54
C LYS A 46 4.55 -7.40 0.43
N MET A 47 4.11 -7.51 -0.84
CA MET A 47 5.03 -7.44 -1.98
C MET A 47 5.66 -6.04 -2.11
N LEU A 48 4.87 -4.98 -2.02
CA LEU A 48 5.34 -3.60 -2.12
C LEU A 48 6.32 -3.23 -0.99
N LYS A 49 6.15 -3.79 0.22
CA LYS A 49 7.11 -3.68 1.33
C LYS A 49 8.41 -4.45 1.05
N ASN A 50 8.30 -5.69 0.56
CA ASN A 50 9.46 -6.51 0.21
C ASN A 50 10.30 -5.89 -0.93
N GLU A 51 9.65 -5.14 -1.83
CA GLU A 51 10.28 -4.40 -2.93
C GLU A 51 10.85 -3.04 -2.48
N GLY A 52 10.60 -2.62 -1.24
CA GLY A 52 11.05 -1.32 -0.72
C GLY A 52 10.24 -0.11 -1.18
N ILE A 53 9.12 -0.32 -1.88
CA ILE A 53 8.23 0.73 -2.36
C ILE A 53 7.42 1.33 -1.20
N ILE A 54 6.86 0.48 -0.33
CA ILE A 54 6.25 0.93 0.93
C ILE A 54 7.29 0.85 2.04
N GLN A 55 7.62 2.00 2.60
CA GLN A 55 8.49 2.14 3.75
C GLN A 55 7.68 2.28 5.05
N ASN A 56 8.36 2.62 6.14
CA ASN A 56 7.69 2.85 7.42
C ASN A 56 6.83 4.14 7.36
N PRO A 57 5.60 4.09 7.89
CA PRO A 57 4.78 5.29 8.01
C PRO A 57 5.46 6.27 8.98
N HIS A 58 5.42 7.55 8.66
CA HIS A 58 5.92 8.64 9.49
C HIS A 58 4.82 9.67 9.72
N CYS A 59 4.92 10.37 10.84
CA CYS A 59 4.09 11.53 11.12
C CYS A 59 4.83 12.78 10.66
N ILE A 60 4.12 13.67 9.97
CA ILE A 60 4.62 14.99 9.60
C ILE A 60 4.27 15.93 10.76
N PHE A 61 5.28 16.56 11.34
CA PHE A 61 5.13 17.59 12.36
C PHE A 61 5.47 18.93 11.73
N ASP A 62 4.59 19.91 11.88
CA ASP A 62 4.88 21.29 11.53
C ASP A 62 5.58 21.97 12.72
N TYR A 63 6.76 22.53 12.47
CA TYR A 63 7.59 23.22 13.47
C TYR A 63 7.69 24.73 13.20
N SER A 64 6.85 25.25 12.30
CA SER A 64 6.83 26.67 11.92
C SER A 64 6.30 27.59 13.03
#